data_AF-X0UJJ2-F1
#
_entry.id   AF-X0UJJ2-F1
#
_cell.length_a   1.000
_cell.length_b   1.000
_cell.length_c   1.000
_cell.angle_alpha   90.00
_cell.angle_beta   90.00
_cell.angle_gamma   90.00
#
_symmetry.space_group_name_H-M   'P 1'
#
loop_
_entity.id
_entity.type
_entity.pdbx_description
1 polymer ?
#
loop_
_entity_poly.entity_id
_entity_poly.type
_entity_poly.pdbx_seq_one_letter_code
_entity_poly.pdbx_strand_id
1 'polypeptide(L)'
;VVRPDDMADRLLDRDKHPQWQGERTKMVYSFPTNEALWSKYAEIRAAGLRNDQGIAAATEFYRQHRAAMDEGTDVAWPERHNPDEVSAIQHAMNLRLQNEVAFWSEYQNEPLPEDVPDDDLLTADEMAAKVSGLRRGEVPVGCTHLTMFIDVQAKALFWLVAAWEDDFTGHVIDYGTEPDQKAPYFTLRDVRRTLAMAARRAGLEGSIYAGLERLTDAGLGREWRRDDGAMVRIDRCLIDANWGQSSDVVYQFCRQSKYAGVVMPRAN
;
A
#
# COMPACT_ATOMS: atom_id res chain seq x y z
N VAL A 1 -20.01 12.52 14.24
CA VAL A 1 -19.25 12.90 13.03
C VAL A 1 -19.21 11.66 12.16
N VAL A 2 -19.93 11.70 11.06
CA VAL A 2 -20.12 10.57 10.14
C VAL A 2 -19.19 10.71 8.93
N ARG A 3 -18.83 11.94 8.54
CA ARG A 3 -17.86 12.23 7.47
C ARG A 3 -16.97 13.42 7.83
N PRO A 4 -15.74 13.49 7.30
CA PRO A 4 -14.91 14.70 7.39
C PRO A 4 -15.65 15.92 6.82
N ASP A 5 -15.55 17.06 7.53
CA ASP A 5 -16.19 18.34 7.21
C ASP A 5 -17.74 18.32 7.17
N ASP A 6 -18.37 17.29 7.75
CA ASP A 6 -19.81 17.30 7.97
C ASP A 6 -20.22 18.40 8.97
N MET A 7 -21.53 18.67 9.08
CA MET A 7 -22.05 19.72 9.95
C MET A 7 -21.59 19.55 11.41
N ALA A 8 -21.56 18.32 11.92
CA ALA A 8 -21.15 18.05 13.30
C ALA A 8 -19.64 18.21 13.47
N ASP A 9 -18.85 17.81 12.47
CA ASP A 9 -17.40 18.00 12.45
C ASP A 9 -17.03 19.47 12.53
N ARG A 10 -17.67 20.28 11.67
CA ARG A 10 -17.46 21.73 11.62
C ARG A 10 -17.87 22.41 12.92
N LEU A 11 -19.02 22.07 13.50
CA LEU A 11 -19.47 22.69 14.75
C LEU A 11 -18.62 22.32 15.96
N LEU A 12 -17.98 21.15 15.96
CA LEU A 12 -17.09 20.71 17.03
C LEU A 12 -15.65 21.27 16.91
N ASP A 13 -15.32 21.90 15.78
CA ASP A 13 -14.04 22.58 15.55
C ASP A 13 -13.98 23.88 16.36
N ARG A 14 -13.06 23.91 17.34
CA ARG A 14 -12.91 25.05 18.27
C ARG A 14 -12.32 26.29 17.61
N ASP A 15 -11.61 26.14 16.49
CA ASP A 15 -11.06 27.26 15.74
C ASP A 15 -12.15 27.90 14.86
N LYS A 16 -13.06 27.09 14.30
CA LYS A 16 -14.19 27.57 13.48
C LYS A 16 -15.38 28.07 14.32
N HIS A 17 -15.71 27.39 15.42
CA HIS A 17 -16.90 27.65 16.24
C HIS A 17 -16.60 27.62 17.75
N PRO A 18 -15.80 28.57 18.28
CA PRO A 18 -15.36 28.59 19.68
C PRO A 18 -16.49 28.71 20.71
N GLN A 19 -17.67 29.20 20.30
CA GLN A 19 -18.87 29.28 21.13
C GLN A 19 -19.51 27.91 21.41
N TRP A 20 -19.16 26.87 20.65
CA TRP A 20 -19.72 25.53 20.78
C TRP A 20 -18.79 24.62 21.56
N GLN A 21 -19.18 24.25 22.79
CA GLN A 21 -18.39 23.41 23.70
C GLN A 21 -18.86 21.94 23.63
N GLY A 22 -18.63 21.29 22.49
CA GLY A 22 -18.94 19.86 22.33
C GLY A 22 -17.71 18.96 22.44
N GLU A 23 -17.95 17.67 22.71
CA GLU A 23 -16.94 16.60 22.68
C GLU A 23 -17.44 15.41 21.87
N ARG A 24 -16.51 14.63 21.30
CA ARG A 24 -16.84 13.39 20.59
C ARG A 24 -16.84 12.23 21.57
N THR A 25 -17.96 11.53 21.68
CA THR A 25 -18.05 10.29 22.45
C THR A 25 -17.59 9.11 21.59
N LYS A 26 -16.83 8.20 22.19
CA LYS A 26 -16.26 7.03 21.49
C LYS A 26 -16.75 5.75 22.17
N MET A 27 -16.81 4.67 21.42
CA MET A 27 -17.09 3.35 21.99
C MET A 27 -15.84 2.76 22.68
N VAL A 28 -14.67 2.96 22.08
CA VAL A 28 -13.37 2.46 22.55
C VAL A 28 -12.40 3.65 22.67
N TYR A 29 -11.83 3.86 23.85
CA TYR A 29 -10.81 4.87 24.10
C TYR A 29 -9.39 4.36 23.84
N SER A 30 -9.14 3.10 24.19
CA SER A 30 -7.87 2.40 23.91
C SER A 30 -8.16 1.00 23.38
N PHE A 31 -7.52 0.62 22.27
CA PHE A 31 -7.69 -0.70 21.66
C PHE A 31 -6.76 -1.74 22.32
N PRO A 32 -7.10 -3.04 22.23
CA PRO A 32 -6.25 -4.11 22.75
C PRO A 32 -4.88 -4.16 22.06
N THR A 33 -3.85 -4.49 22.83
CA THR A 33 -2.45 -4.54 22.34
C THR A 33 -2.07 -5.88 21.70
N ASN A 34 -2.79 -6.96 22.04
CA ASN A 34 -2.44 -8.31 21.59
C ASN A 34 -3.04 -8.65 20.21
N GLU A 35 -2.45 -8.05 19.17
CA GLU A 35 -2.91 -8.19 17.78
C GLU A 35 -2.91 -9.64 17.27
N ALA A 36 -1.98 -10.48 17.75
CA ALA A 36 -1.85 -11.87 17.32
C ALA A 36 -3.07 -12.73 17.73
N LEU A 37 -3.55 -12.56 18.96
CA LEU A 37 -4.76 -13.26 19.42
C LEU A 37 -6.02 -12.76 18.71
N TRP A 38 -6.11 -11.44 18.46
CA TRP A 38 -7.24 -10.86 17.74
C TRP A 38 -7.27 -11.25 16.25
N SER A 39 -6.11 -11.42 15.62
CA SER A 39 -6.01 -11.95 14.25
C SER A 39 -6.50 -13.40 14.18
N LYS A 40 -6.07 -14.25 15.13
CA LYS A 40 -6.57 -15.63 15.23
C LYS A 40 -8.07 -15.70 15.51
N TYR A 41 -8.59 -14.81 16.37
CA TYR A 41 -10.03 -14.68 16.60
C TYR A 41 -10.79 -14.33 15.31
N ALA A 42 -10.27 -13.37 14.52
CA ALA A 42 -10.87 -12.96 13.25
C ALA A 42 -10.91 -14.11 12.24
N GLU A 43 -9.86 -14.93 12.15
CA GLU A 43 -9.82 -16.13 11.31
C GLU A 43 -10.89 -17.15 11.70
N ILE A 44 -11.02 -17.45 13.00
CA ILE A 44 -12.03 -18.39 13.53
C ILE A 44 -13.43 -17.86 13.25
N ARG A 45 -13.68 -16.57 13.48
CA ARG A 45 -14.96 -15.90 13.20
C ARG A 45 -15.33 -15.97 11.72
N ALA A 46 -14.39 -15.64 10.84
CA ALA A 46 -14.61 -15.68 9.39
C ALA A 46 -14.88 -17.12 8.90
N ALA A 47 -14.17 -18.11 9.44
CA ALA A 47 -14.42 -19.52 9.13
C ALA A 47 -15.82 -19.97 9.59
N GLY A 48 -16.26 -19.59 10.80
CA GLY A 48 -17.59 -19.91 11.31
C GLY A 48 -18.71 -19.28 10.46
N LEU A 49 -18.55 -18.02 10.08
CA LEU A 49 -19.51 -17.32 9.21
C LEU A 49 -19.59 -17.93 7.80
N ARG A 50 -18.46 -18.34 7.21
CA ARG A 50 -18.44 -19.00 5.88
C ARG A 50 -19.11 -20.37 5.85
N ASN A 51 -19.15 -21.05 7.00
CA ASN A 51 -19.71 -22.40 7.12
C ASN A 51 -21.11 -22.39 7.77
N ASP A 52 -21.76 -21.23 7.87
CA ASP A 52 -23.08 -21.04 8.53
C ASP A 52 -23.12 -21.52 10.00
N GLN A 53 -21.98 -21.51 10.69
CA GLN A 53 -21.81 -21.91 12.09
C GLN A 53 -21.84 -20.72 13.06
N GLY A 54 -21.96 -19.49 12.54
CA GLY A 54 -21.96 -18.26 13.35
C GLY A 54 -20.63 -17.99 14.05
N ILE A 55 -20.68 -17.29 15.19
CA ILE A 55 -19.47 -16.81 15.90
C ILE A 55 -19.14 -17.60 17.17
N ALA A 56 -19.88 -18.66 17.49
CA ALA A 56 -19.76 -19.37 18.77
C ALA A 56 -18.32 -19.89 19.04
N ALA A 57 -17.65 -20.42 18.02
CA ALA A 57 -16.26 -20.89 18.14
C ALA A 57 -15.28 -19.75 18.43
N ALA A 58 -15.50 -18.57 17.85
CA ALA A 58 -14.69 -17.39 18.11
C ALA A 58 -14.95 -16.87 19.54
N THR A 59 -16.21 -16.81 19.97
CA THR A 59 -16.58 -16.44 21.34
C THR A 59 -15.95 -17.35 22.38
N GLU A 60 -15.89 -18.67 22.12
CA GLU A 60 -15.22 -19.60 23.02
C GLU A 60 -13.70 -19.39 23.05
N PHE A 61 -13.08 -19.13 21.88
CA PHE A 61 -11.67 -18.77 21.81
C PHE A 61 -11.36 -17.50 22.62
N TYR A 62 -12.21 -16.47 22.50
CA TYR A 62 -12.10 -15.23 23.28
C TYR A 62 -12.27 -15.49 24.77
N ARG A 63 -13.24 -16.31 25.18
CA ARG A 63 -13.46 -16.68 26.59
C ARG A 63 -12.21 -17.30 27.22
N GLN A 64 -11.50 -18.16 26.48
CA GLN A 64 -10.29 -18.83 26.95
C GLN A 64 -9.07 -17.90 27.06
N HIS A 65 -9.01 -16.85 26.24
CA HIS A 65 -7.85 -15.94 26.17
C HIS A 65 -8.16 -14.52 26.64
N ARG A 66 -9.31 -14.30 27.28
CA ARG A 66 -9.88 -12.98 27.58
C ARG A 66 -8.88 -12.03 28.24
N ALA A 67 -8.20 -12.47 29.30
CA ALA A 67 -7.26 -11.61 30.02
C ALA A 67 -6.14 -11.05 29.13
N ALA A 68 -5.61 -11.88 28.22
CA ALA A 68 -4.56 -11.47 27.28
C ALA A 68 -5.12 -10.69 26.07
N MET A 69 -6.38 -10.90 25.72
CA MET A 69 -7.04 -10.19 24.62
C MET A 69 -7.59 -8.82 25.03
N ASP A 70 -7.95 -8.65 26.31
CA ASP A 70 -8.47 -7.39 26.86
C ASP A 70 -7.35 -6.42 27.29
N GLU A 71 -6.09 -6.88 27.31
CA GLU A 71 -4.94 -6.11 27.77
C GLU A 71 -4.80 -4.77 27.03
N GLY A 72 -4.75 -3.67 27.80
CA GLY A 72 -4.63 -2.30 27.27
C GLY A 72 -5.91 -1.69 26.72
N THR A 73 -7.04 -2.39 26.80
CA THR A 73 -8.32 -1.90 26.27
C THR A 73 -9.06 -1.03 27.28
N ASP A 74 -9.63 0.07 26.80
CA ASP A 74 -10.53 0.93 27.57
C ASP A 74 -11.78 1.26 26.73
N VAL A 75 -12.97 1.02 27.29
CA VAL A 75 -14.27 1.15 26.61
C VAL A 75 -15.20 2.05 27.39
N ALA A 76 -15.99 2.86 26.70
CA ALA A 76 -16.85 3.84 27.35
C ALA A 76 -18.02 3.23 28.14
N TRP A 77 -18.51 2.07 27.71
CA TRP A 77 -19.65 1.42 28.35
C TRP A 77 -19.48 -0.11 28.43
N PRO A 78 -19.00 -0.66 29.56
CA PRO A 78 -18.72 -2.09 29.73
C PRO A 78 -19.93 -3.02 29.53
N GLU A 79 -21.14 -2.55 29.82
CA GLU A 79 -22.38 -3.31 29.70
C GLU A 79 -22.94 -3.33 28.27
N ARG A 80 -22.35 -2.59 27.32
CA ARG A 80 -22.81 -2.53 25.92
C ARG A 80 -22.29 -3.72 25.10
N HIS A 81 -23.01 -4.83 25.14
CA HIS A 81 -22.77 -6.01 24.30
C HIS A 81 -24.06 -6.78 24.06
N ASN A 82 -24.11 -7.62 23.02
CA ASN A 82 -25.24 -8.50 22.77
C ASN A 82 -25.23 -9.70 23.74
N PRO A 83 -26.38 -10.36 23.98
CA PRO A 83 -26.47 -11.51 24.89
C PRO A 83 -25.61 -12.73 24.51
N ASP A 84 -25.20 -12.82 23.24
CA ASP A 84 -24.34 -13.88 22.70
C ASP A 84 -22.84 -13.54 22.74
N GLU A 85 -22.50 -12.37 23.28
CA GLU A 85 -21.13 -11.88 23.46
C GLU A 85 -20.75 -11.83 24.94
N VAL A 86 -19.45 -11.88 25.21
CA VAL A 86 -18.88 -12.01 26.56
C VAL A 86 -18.56 -10.66 27.20
N SER A 87 -18.31 -9.62 26.39
CA SER A 87 -17.93 -8.29 26.87
C SER A 87 -18.17 -7.21 25.82
N ALA A 88 -18.24 -5.94 26.26
CA ALA A 88 -18.25 -4.78 25.37
C ALA A 88 -16.99 -4.68 24.48
N ILE A 89 -15.85 -5.23 24.93
CA ILE A 89 -14.62 -5.29 24.14
C ILE A 89 -14.81 -6.26 22.97
N GLN A 90 -15.35 -7.45 23.23
CA GLN A 90 -15.68 -8.40 22.17
C GLN A 90 -16.68 -7.80 21.19
N HIS A 91 -17.70 -7.11 21.70
CA HIS A 91 -18.71 -6.44 20.88
C HIS A 91 -18.10 -5.37 19.98
N ALA A 92 -17.27 -4.48 20.53
CA ALA A 92 -16.57 -3.45 19.76
C ALA A 92 -15.68 -4.06 18.66
N MET A 93 -14.94 -5.12 18.98
CA MET A 93 -14.09 -5.81 18.02
C MET A 93 -14.91 -6.56 16.96
N ASN A 94 -16.06 -7.14 17.31
CA ASN A 94 -16.97 -7.76 16.35
C ASN A 94 -17.53 -6.74 15.34
N LEU A 95 -17.95 -5.56 15.82
CA LEU A 95 -18.41 -4.46 14.96
C LEU A 95 -17.30 -3.99 14.01
N ARG A 96 -16.09 -3.78 14.54
CA ARG A 96 -14.92 -3.39 13.75
C ARG A 96 -14.58 -4.44 12.69
N LEU A 97 -14.59 -5.73 13.03
CA LEU A 97 -14.31 -6.83 12.09
C LEU A 97 -15.43 -7.04 11.05
N GLN A 98 -16.65 -6.56 11.31
CA GLN A 98 -17.75 -6.63 10.37
C GLN A 98 -17.65 -5.54 9.30
N ASN A 99 -17.43 -4.29 9.72
CA ASN A 99 -17.22 -3.16 8.82
C ASN A 99 -16.42 -2.09 9.55
N GLU A 100 -15.13 -2.01 9.23
CA GLU A 100 -14.21 -1.09 9.90
C GLU A 100 -14.56 0.38 9.61
N VAL A 101 -14.91 0.72 8.36
CA VAL A 101 -15.29 2.08 7.97
C VAL A 101 -16.52 2.57 8.74
N ALA A 102 -17.56 1.74 8.79
CA ALA A 102 -18.77 2.05 9.56
C ALA A 102 -18.48 2.14 11.06
N PHE A 103 -17.63 1.27 11.60
CA PHE A 103 -17.24 1.30 13.00
C PHE A 103 -16.58 2.65 13.39
N TRP A 104 -15.62 3.11 12.59
CA TRP A 104 -14.92 4.38 12.83
C TRP A 104 -15.82 5.61 12.70
N SER A 105 -16.72 5.60 11.71
CA SER A 105 -17.68 6.68 11.50
C SER A 105 -18.78 6.72 12.58
N GLU A 106 -19.50 5.61 12.77
CA GLU A 106 -20.73 5.58 13.58
C GLU A 106 -20.46 5.41 15.09
N TYR A 107 -19.42 4.68 15.47
CA TYR A 107 -19.17 4.29 16.86
C TYR A 107 -18.01 5.07 17.50
N GLN A 108 -17.02 5.48 16.71
CA GLN A 108 -15.87 6.25 17.18
C GLN A 108 -16.01 7.76 16.92
N ASN A 109 -16.95 8.20 16.07
CA ASN A 109 -17.05 9.58 15.61
C ASN A 109 -15.72 10.10 14.99
N GLU A 110 -14.92 9.21 14.44
CA GLU A 110 -13.63 9.47 13.80
C GLU A 110 -13.66 8.76 12.47
N PRO A 111 -14.45 9.24 11.49
CA PRO A 111 -14.52 8.59 10.20
C PRO A 111 -13.11 8.49 9.65
N LEU A 112 -12.76 7.30 9.17
CA LEU A 112 -11.56 7.14 8.36
C LEU A 112 -11.65 8.15 7.21
N PRO A 113 -10.50 8.66 6.72
CA PRO A 113 -10.50 9.35 5.45
C PRO A 113 -11.35 8.53 4.48
N GLU A 114 -12.23 9.18 3.72
CA GLU A 114 -12.73 8.49 2.53
C GLU A 114 -11.45 8.06 1.80
N ASP A 115 -11.17 6.74 1.76
CA ASP A 115 -10.49 6.18 0.61
C ASP A 115 -11.42 6.64 -0.49
N VAL A 116 -11.15 7.82 -1.06
CA VAL A 116 -11.79 8.26 -2.28
C VAL A 116 -11.43 7.11 -3.19
N PRO A 117 -12.34 6.16 -3.49
CA PRO A 117 -12.12 5.37 -4.67
C PRO A 117 -12.12 6.47 -5.71
N ASP A 118 -10.98 6.70 -6.34
CA ASP A 118 -10.91 7.66 -7.43
C ASP A 118 -12.19 7.44 -8.26
N ASP A 119 -13.03 8.46 -8.42
CA ASP A 119 -14.27 8.34 -9.21
C ASP A 119 -13.92 7.92 -10.67
N ASP A 120 -12.62 7.87 -10.99
CA ASP A 120 -11.95 7.33 -12.17
C ASP A 120 -11.45 5.86 -12.05
N LEU A 121 -11.90 5.06 -11.08
CA LEU A 121 -11.60 3.62 -11.10
C LEU A 121 -12.30 2.95 -12.28
N LEU A 122 -11.54 2.79 -13.37
CA LEU A 122 -11.95 2.11 -14.60
C LEU A 122 -12.68 0.80 -14.28
N THR A 123 -13.85 0.61 -14.87
CA THR A 123 -14.56 -0.67 -14.83
C THR A 123 -13.68 -1.78 -15.41
N ALA A 124 -13.95 -3.04 -15.06
CA ALA A 124 -13.19 -4.17 -15.60
C ALA A 124 -13.16 -4.18 -17.14
N ASP A 125 -14.25 -3.75 -17.78
CA ASP A 125 -14.36 -3.65 -19.23
C ASP A 125 -13.50 -2.50 -19.78
N GLU A 126 -13.46 -1.35 -19.10
CA GLU A 126 -12.60 -0.23 -19.48
C GLU A 126 -11.11 -0.53 -19.25
N MET A 127 -10.78 -1.27 -18.17
CA MET A 127 -9.43 -1.79 -17.96
C MET A 127 -9.04 -2.75 -19.08
N ALA A 128 -9.91 -3.71 -19.40
CA ALA A 128 -9.68 -4.68 -20.47
C ALA A 128 -9.48 -4.00 -21.84
N ALA A 129 -10.26 -2.96 -22.13
CA ALA A 129 -10.13 -2.17 -23.35
C ALA A 129 -8.81 -1.38 -23.45
N LYS A 130 -8.14 -1.10 -22.32
CA LYS A 130 -6.86 -0.39 -22.28
C LYS A 130 -5.63 -1.31 -22.32
N VAL A 131 -5.79 -2.64 -22.23
CA VAL A 131 -4.66 -3.57 -22.33
C VAL A 131 -4.30 -3.79 -23.80
N SER A 132 -3.00 -3.78 -24.12
CA SER A 132 -2.50 -4.03 -25.49
C SER A 132 -2.68 -5.48 -25.97
N GLY A 133 -3.04 -6.40 -25.08
CA GLY A 133 -3.12 -7.85 -25.36
C GLY A 133 -1.76 -8.56 -25.53
N LEU A 134 -0.65 -7.82 -25.48
CA LEU A 134 0.71 -8.35 -25.60
C LEU A 134 1.20 -8.94 -24.27
N ARG A 135 2.20 -9.83 -24.34
CA ARG A 135 2.81 -10.37 -23.12
C ARG A 135 3.65 -9.29 -22.45
N ARG A 136 3.75 -9.36 -21.12
CA ARG A 136 4.65 -8.52 -20.34
C ARG A 136 6.07 -8.60 -20.90
N GLY A 137 6.69 -7.45 -21.15
CA GLY A 137 8.02 -7.34 -21.76
C GLY A 137 8.04 -7.33 -23.29
N GLU A 138 6.90 -7.47 -23.97
CA GLU A 138 6.79 -7.28 -25.42
C GLU A 138 6.45 -5.83 -25.76
N VAL A 139 7.16 -5.29 -26.76
CA VAL A 139 6.99 -3.91 -27.21
C VAL A 139 5.98 -3.87 -28.36
N PRO A 140 4.95 -3.01 -28.32
CA PRO A 140 4.04 -2.82 -29.45
C PRO A 140 4.77 -2.38 -30.73
N VAL A 141 4.27 -2.80 -31.90
CA VAL A 141 4.93 -2.55 -33.20
C VAL A 141 5.11 -1.05 -33.52
N GLY A 142 4.17 -0.21 -33.10
CA GLY A 142 4.23 1.24 -33.30
C GLY A 142 5.25 1.95 -32.39
N CYS A 143 5.70 1.29 -31.33
CA CYS A 143 6.62 1.92 -30.38
C CYS A 143 8.07 1.88 -30.87
N THR A 144 8.67 3.06 -30.91
CA THR A 144 10.04 3.32 -31.37
C THR A 144 10.96 3.70 -30.21
N HIS A 145 10.39 4.20 -29.11
CA HIS A 145 11.14 4.71 -27.96
C HIS A 145 10.81 3.98 -26.67
N LEU A 146 11.83 3.67 -25.87
CA LEU A 146 11.64 3.04 -24.56
C LEU A 146 12.25 3.90 -23.45
N THR A 147 11.49 4.09 -22.38
CA THR A 147 11.93 4.78 -21.17
C THR A 147 11.76 3.90 -19.95
N MET A 148 12.72 3.95 -19.04
CA MET A 148 12.60 3.34 -17.72
C MET A 148 12.54 4.44 -16.66
N PHE A 149 11.71 4.25 -15.65
CA PHE A 149 11.66 5.13 -14.48
C PHE A 149 11.90 4.30 -13.22
N ILE A 150 12.69 4.82 -12.29
CA ILE A 150 12.99 4.19 -11.00
C ILE A 150 12.67 5.20 -9.89
N ASP A 151 11.72 4.84 -9.04
CA ASP A 151 11.40 5.55 -7.80
C ASP A 151 12.15 4.89 -6.63
N VAL A 152 12.89 5.71 -5.88
CA VAL A 152 13.73 5.25 -4.77
C VAL A 152 12.96 5.38 -3.46
N GLN A 153 12.48 4.26 -2.94
CA GLN A 153 11.88 4.20 -1.61
C GLN A 153 12.78 3.43 -0.65
N ALA A 154 12.88 3.88 0.61
CA ALA A 154 13.81 3.38 1.62
C ALA A 154 14.00 1.85 1.66
N LYS A 155 12.91 1.10 1.48
CA LYS A 155 12.91 -0.37 1.52
C LYS A 155 13.10 -1.03 0.15
N ALA A 156 12.67 -0.42 -0.95
CA ALA A 156 12.62 -1.03 -2.27
C ALA A 156 12.64 0.05 -3.37
N LEU A 157 13.20 -0.30 -4.52
CA LEU A 157 13.11 0.54 -5.72
C LEU A 157 11.88 0.12 -6.51
N PHE A 158 10.96 1.04 -6.75
CA PHE A 158 9.85 0.81 -7.67
C PHE A 158 10.29 1.20 -9.06
N TRP A 159 9.86 0.46 -10.07
CA TRP A 159 10.25 0.76 -11.44
C TRP A 159 9.17 0.40 -12.44
N LEU A 160 9.21 1.09 -13.57
CA LEU A 160 8.40 0.80 -14.74
C LEU A 160 9.20 1.03 -16.01
N VAL A 161 8.80 0.34 -17.07
CA VAL A 161 9.26 0.57 -18.43
C VAL A 161 8.06 0.89 -19.29
N ALA A 162 8.13 2.03 -19.97
CA ALA A 162 7.14 2.50 -20.91
C ALA A 162 7.73 2.51 -22.33
N ALA A 163 6.92 2.08 -23.28
CA ALA A 163 7.18 2.18 -24.71
C ALA A 163 6.31 3.28 -25.30
N TRP A 164 6.86 4.04 -26.24
CA TRP A 164 6.23 5.21 -26.83
C TRP A 164 6.23 5.14 -28.34
N GLU A 165 5.12 5.55 -28.92
CA GLU A 165 5.00 5.89 -30.34
C GLU A 165 5.42 7.34 -30.59
N ASP A 166 5.67 7.68 -31.85
CA ASP A 166 6.10 9.03 -32.25
C ASP A 166 5.03 10.11 -32.02
N ASP A 167 3.77 9.71 -31.81
CA ASP A 167 2.64 10.59 -31.51
C ASP A 167 2.37 10.80 -30.01
N PHE A 168 3.29 10.34 -29.16
CA PHE A 168 3.19 10.34 -27.69
C PHE A 168 2.20 9.34 -27.08
N THR A 169 1.64 8.43 -27.87
CA THR A 169 0.92 7.27 -27.34
C THR A 169 1.90 6.40 -26.54
N GLY A 170 1.52 6.05 -25.29
CA GLY A 170 2.40 5.38 -24.34
C GLY A 170 1.80 4.08 -23.80
N HIS A 171 2.64 3.06 -23.68
CA HIS A 171 2.29 1.75 -23.14
C HIS A 171 3.23 1.34 -22.02
N VAL A 172 2.70 0.99 -20.85
CA VAL A 172 3.50 0.35 -19.78
C VAL A 172 3.70 -1.12 -20.15
N ILE A 173 4.94 -1.50 -20.44
CA ILE A 173 5.29 -2.85 -20.92
C ILE A 173 5.83 -3.76 -19.82
N ASP A 174 6.35 -3.18 -18.74
CA ASP A 174 6.89 -3.90 -17.59
C ASP A 174 6.95 -2.98 -16.37
N TYR A 175 6.80 -3.53 -15.16
CA TYR A 175 6.88 -2.78 -13.91
C TYR A 175 7.06 -3.71 -12.71
N GLY A 176 7.63 -3.22 -11.62
CA GLY A 176 7.78 -4.02 -10.41
C GLY A 176 8.62 -3.34 -9.36
N THR A 177 9.29 -4.17 -8.55
CA THR A 177 10.22 -3.69 -7.52
C THR A 177 11.56 -4.40 -7.58
N GLU A 178 12.60 -3.73 -7.11
CA GLU A 178 13.88 -4.31 -6.75
C GLU A 178 14.14 -4.09 -5.24
N PRO A 179 14.23 -5.15 -4.42
CA PRO A 179 14.07 -6.56 -4.79
C PRO A 179 12.63 -6.93 -5.19
N ASP A 180 12.48 -7.96 -6.04
CA ASP A 180 11.16 -8.53 -6.37
C ASP A 180 10.53 -9.17 -5.12
N GLN A 181 9.33 -8.71 -4.77
CA GLN A 181 8.58 -9.21 -3.62
C GLN A 181 8.01 -10.63 -3.83
N LYS A 182 7.89 -11.12 -5.07
CA LYS A 182 7.18 -12.36 -5.43
C LYS A 182 5.76 -12.43 -4.85
N ALA A 183 5.09 -11.28 -4.79
CA ALA A 183 3.71 -11.14 -4.36
C ALA A 183 2.95 -10.32 -5.42
N PRO A 184 1.72 -10.71 -5.79
CA PRO A 184 0.93 -9.98 -6.77
C PRO A 184 0.44 -8.62 -6.24
N TYR A 185 0.32 -8.48 -4.92
CA TYR A 185 -0.09 -7.25 -4.25
C TYR A 185 0.63 -7.12 -2.91
N PHE A 186 1.09 -5.92 -2.59
CA PHE A 186 1.70 -5.58 -1.30
C PHE A 186 1.66 -4.06 -1.10
N THR A 187 1.65 -3.62 0.16
CA THR A 187 1.90 -2.21 0.51
C THR A 187 3.37 -2.02 0.90
N LEU A 188 3.85 -0.77 0.92
CA LEU A 188 5.20 -0.46 1.40
C LEU A 188 5.44 -0.93 2.85
N ARG A 189 4.38 -0.99 3.67
CA ARG A 189 4.44 -1.52 5.03
C ARG A 189 4.70 -3.03 5.04
N ASP A 190 4.14 -3.75 4.08
CA ASP A 190 4.20 -5.21 3.95
C ASP A 190 5.41 -5.73 3.18
N VAL A 191 6.27 -4.84 2.65
CA VAL A 191 7.50 -5.22 1.93
C VAL A 191 8.39 -6.08 2.82
N ARG A 192 8.54 -7.37 2.44
CA ARG A 192 9.33 -8.37 3.18
C ARG A 192 10.76 -8.50 2.68
N ARG A 193 10.99 -8.20 1.40
CA ARG A 193 12.34 -8.24 0.81
C ARG A 193 12.82 -6.81 0.59
N THR A 194 13.78 -6.38 1.40
CA THR A 194 14.26 -5.00 1.36
C THR A 194 15.64 -4.90 0.72
N LEU A 195 15.99 -3.69 0.25
CA LEU A 195 17.33 -3.36 -0.23
C LEU A 195 18.40 -3.68 0.82
N ALA A 196 18.12 -3.39 2.10
CA ALA A 196 19.02 -3.70 3.20
C ALA A 196 19.26 -5.22 3.36
N MET A 197 18.24 -6.06 3.11
CA MET A 197 18.39 -7.52 3.14
C MET A 197 19.16 -8.05 1.92
N ALA A 198 18.95 -7.44 0.75
CA ALA A 198 19.63 -7.83 -0.49
C ALA A 198 21.12 -7.42 -0.49
N ALA A 199 21.46 -6.27 0.09
CA ALA A 199 22.83 -5.76 0.22
C ALA A 199 23.35 -5.94 1.65
N ARG A 200 23.64 -7.19 2.04
CA ARG A 200 24.11 -7.52 3.40
C ARG A 200 25.34 -6.69 3.78
N ARG A 201 25.27 -5.98 4.91
CA ARG A 201 26.32 -5.13 5.50
C ARG A 201 26.51 -3.75 4.85
N ALA A 202 25.69 -3.37 3.88
CA ALA A 202 25.67 -2.00 3.39
C ALA A 202 24.83 -1.10 4.32
N GLY A 203 25.26 0.15 4.51
CA GLY A 203 24.37 1.20 5.03
C GLY A 203 23.26 1.51 4.03
N LEU A 204 22.34 2.42 4.41
CA LEU A 204 21.21 2.81 3.56
C LEU A 204 21.65 3.18 2.14
N GLU A 205 22.59 4.10 2.02
CA GLU A 205 23.13 4.58 0.75
C GLU A 205 23.74 3.46 -0.12
N GLY A 206 24.56 2.60 0.49
CA GLY A 206 25.17 1.47 -0.21
C GLY A 206 24.14 0.44 -0.66
N SER A 207 23.06 0.25 0.11
CA SER A 207 21.98 -0.66 -0.26
C SER A 207 21.18 -0.15 -1.46
N ILE A 208 20.96 1.16 -1.54
CA ILE A 208 20.33 1.84 -2.67
C ILE A 208 21.23 1.75 -3.90
N TYR A 209 22.50 2.09 -3.78
CA TYR A 209 23.46 2.03 -4.88
C TYR A 209 23.53 0.61 -5.47
N ALA A 210 23.65 -0.42 -4.63
CA ALA A 210 23.67 -1.81 -5.08
C ALA A 210 22.34 -2.25 -5.71
N GLY A 211 21.21 -1.73 -5.21
CA GLY A 211 19.90 -1.95 -5.83
C GLY A 211 19.80 -1.34 -7.22
N LEU A 212 20.23 -0.09 -7.37
CA LEU A 212 20.26 0.62 -8.66
C LEU A 212 21.16 -0.09 -9.67
N GLU A 213 22.32 -0.60 -9.24
CA GLU A 213 23.21 -1.38 -10.09
C GLU A 213 22.51 -2.66 -10.59
N ARG A 214 21.92 -3.47 -9.70
CA ARG A 214 21.20 -4.69 -10.11
C ARG A 214 20.03 -4.40 -11.03
N LEU A 215 19.26 -3.37 -10.74
CA LEU A 215 18.06 -3.02 -11.51
C LEU A 215 18.43 -2.48 -12.90
N THR A 216 19.41 -1.59 -12.98
CA THR A 216 19.87 -1.07 -14.28
C THR A 216 20.55 -2.14 -15.12
N ASP A 217 21.27 -3.09 -14.52
CA ASP A 217 21.81 -4.25 -15.22
C ASP A 217 20.70 -5.13 -15.81
N ALA A 218 19.65 -5.40 -15.04
CA ALA A 218 18.53 -6.22 -15.49
C ALA A 218 17.69 -5.54 -16.58
N GLY A 219 17.49 -4.22 -16.48
CA GLY A 219 16.66 -3.44 -17.40
C GLY A 219 17.42 -2.97 -18.65
N LEU A 220 18.54 -2.27 -18.45
CA LEU A 220 19.33 -1.64 -19.52
C LEU A 220 20.35 -2.59 -20.16
N GLY A 221 20.73 -3.67 -19.46
CA GLY A 221 21.62 -4.70 -19.98
C GLY A 221 20.96 -5.69 -20.95
N ARG A 222 19.63 -5.69 -21.05
CA ARG A 222 18.87 -6.55 -21.97
C ARG A 222 18.33 -5.79 -23.17
N GLU A 223 18.03 -6.53 -24.22
CA GLU A 223 17.26 -6.05 -25.36
C GLU A 223 15.80 -6.46 -25.21
N TRP A 224 14.91 -5.62 -25.72
CA TRP A 224 13.46 -5.77 -25.64
C TRP A 224 12.92 -6.16 -27.01
N ARG A 225 12.09 -7.19 -27.06
CA ARG A 225 11.56 -7.70 -28.32
C ARG A 225 10.27 -6.96 -28.67
N ARG A 226 10.24 -6.35 -29.83
CA ARG A 226 9.04 -5.78 -30.44
C ARG A 226 8.23 -6.85 -31.15
N ASP A 227 6.92 -6.63 -31.29
CA ASP A 227 5.98 -7.62 -31.84
C ASP A 227 6.35 -8.09 -33.27
N ASP A 228 7.02 -7.25 -34.06
CA ASP A 228 7.58 -7.58 -35.38
C ASP A 228 8.89 -8.40 -35.35
N GLY A 229 9.39 -8.72 -34.15
CA GLY A 229 10.64 -9.42 -33.93
C GLY A 229 11.89 -8.54 -33.88
N ALA A 230 11.76 -7.23 -34.05
CA ALA A 230 12.90 -6.31 -33.89
C ALA A 230 13.32 -6.21 -32.42
N MET A 231 14.62 -5.95 -32.21
CA MET A 231 15.17 -5.73 -30.86
C MET A 231 15.39 -4.24 -30.63
N VAL A 232 14.83 -3.72 -29.56
CA VAL A 232 14.96 -2.32 -29.13
C VAL A 232 15.59 -2.25 -27.74
N ARG A 233 16.14 -1.08 -27.39
CA ARG A 233 16.77 -0.83 -26.09
C ARG A 233 16.13 0.38 -25.43
N ILE A 234 16.31 0.49 -24.12
CA ILE A 234 15.85 1.66 -23.36
C ILE A 234 16.74 2.86 -23.72
N ASP A 235 16.12 3.95 -24.18
CA ASP A 235 16.78 5.18 -24.59
C ASP A 235 17.17 6.04 -23.39
N ARG A 236 16.30 6.10 -22.38
CA ARG A 236 16.49 6.91 -21.17
C ARG A 236 15.99 6.20 -19.93
N CYS A 237 16.76 6.31 -18.85
CA CYS A 237 16.40 5.81 -17.53
C CYS A 237 16.42 6.96 -16.52
N LEU A 238 15.27 7.32 -16.01
CA LEU A 238 15.11 8.37 -15.01
C LEU A 238 15.09 7.76 -13.61
N ILE A 239 15.84 8.35 -12.68
CA ILE A 239 15.87 7.89 -11.28
C ILE A 239 15.43 9.05 -10.39
N ASP A 240 14.40 8.84 -9.58
CA ASP A 240 13.96 9.84 -8.62
C ASP A 240 15.04 10.14 -7.58
N ALA A 241 15.35 11.43 -7.45
CA ALA A 241 16.33 11.96 -6.51
C ALA A 241 15.67 12.86 -5.45
N ASN A 242 14.33 12.93 -5.40
CA ASN A 242 13.61 13.82 -4.48
C ASN A 242 13.54 13.30 -3.04
N TRP A 243 13.88 12.03 -2.82
CA TRP A 243 14.01 11.51 -1.46
C TRP A 243 15.32 11.95 -0.83
N GLY A 244 15.28 12.95 0.06
CA GLY A 244 16.46 13.66 0.56
C GLY A 244 17.58 12.82 1.18
N GLN A 245 17.30 11.59 1.64
CA GLN A 245 18.32 10.66 2.15
C GLN A 245 19.05 9.88 1.05
N SER A 246 18.54 9.89 -0.19
CA SER A 246 19.13 9.19 -1.34
C SER A 246 19.60 10.11 -2.44
N SER A 247 19.31 11.41 -2.38
CA SER A 247 19.64 12.37 -3.46
C SER A 247 21.10 12.28 -3.89
N ASP A 248 22.05 12.43 -2.95
CA ASP A 248 23.49 12.40 -3.26
C ASP A 248 23.94 11.07 -3.88
N VAL A 249 23.38 9.97 -3.38
CA VAL A 249 23.66 8.61 -3.89
C VAL A 249 23.15 8.46 -5.31
N VAL A 250 21.96 8.96 -5.63
CA VAL A 250 21.38 8.91 -6.97
C VAL A 250 22.21 9.73 -7.95
N TYR A 251 22.61 10.95 -7.58
CA TYR A 251 23.51 11.77 -8.41
C TYR A 251 24.88 11.10 -8.60
N GLN A 252 25.46 10.52 -7.55
CA GLN A 252 26.70 9.77 -7.65
C GLN A 252 26.56 8.57 -8.60
N PHE A 253 25.50 7.77 -8.42
CA PHE A 253 25.22 6.60 -9.24
C PHE A 253 25.09 6.97 -10.71
N CYS A 254 24.32 8.02 -11.04
CA CYS A 254 24.14 8.43 -12.44
C CYS A 254 25.47 8.83 -13.11
N ARG A 255 26.42 9.42 -12.35
CA ARG A 255 27.74 9.78 -12.86
C ARG A 255 28.69 8.60 -13.02
N GLN A 256 28.61 7.61 -12.13
CA GLN A 256 29.57 6.50 -12.05
C GLN A 256 29.09 5.22 -12.73
N SER A 257 27.79 5.13 -13.04
CA SER A 257 27.19 3.96 -13.68
C SER A 257 27.80 3.71 -15.06
N LYS A 258 27.95 2.43 -15.41
CA LYS A 258 28.32 2.02 -16.78
C LYS A 258 27.29 2.45 -17.83
N TYR A 259 26.08 2.83 -17.39
CA TYR A 259 25.01 3.35 -18.23
C TYR A 259 24.86 4.87 -18.15
N ALA A 260 25.89 5.63 -17.74
CA ALA A 260 25.82 7.08 -17.53
C ALA A 260 25.30 7.91 -18.73
N GLY A 261 25.37 7.39 -19.96
CA GLY A 261 24.77 8.03 -21.15
C GLY A 261 23.25 7.85 -21.28
N VAL A 262 22.64 7.01 -20.44
CA VAL A 262 21.22 6.62 -20.46
C VAL A 262 20.54 6.95 -19.13
N VAL A 263 21.23 6.72 -18.00
CA VAL A 263 20.70 7.01 -16.66
C VAL A 263 20.85 8.49 -16.32
N MET A 264 19.82 9.09 -15.75
CA MET A 264 19.87 10.47 -15.30
C MET A 264 19.00 10.70 -14.06
N PRO A 265 19.45 11.58 -13.14
CA PRO A 265 18.68 11.91 -11.94
C PRO A 265 17.53 12.84 -12.30
N ARG A 266 16.38 12.67 -11.63
CA ARG A 266 15.25 13.58 -11.72
C ARG A 266 14.85 14.02 -10.31
N ALA A 267 14.89 15.32 -10.08
CA ALA A 267 14.19 15.97 -8.97
C ALA A 267 13.05 16.80 -9.60
N ASN A 268 11.87 16.78 -9.00
CA ASN A 268 10.77 17.68 -9.37
C ASN A 268 11.02 19.09 -8.82
#